data_AF-A0A348MZF1-F1
#
_entry.id   AF-A0A348MZF1-F1
#
_cell.length_a   1.000
_cell.length_b   1.000
_cell.length_c   1.000
_cell.angle_alpha   90.00
_cell.angle_beta   90.00
_cell.angle_gamma   90.00
#
_symmetry.space_group_name_H-M   'P 1'
#
loop_
_entity.id
_entity.type
_entity.pdbx_description
1 polymer ?
#
loop_
_entity_poly.entity_id
_entity_poly.type
_entity_poly.pdbx_seq_one_letter_code
_entity_poly.pdbx_strand_id
1 'polypeptide(L)'
;MCCQNGIGSDAVIRQAFPDNPVIRCMFPFNVVKLNKGHFHRGSSGTVMLERLPLGQYPVFDDFHQRFSPVIDALNEQYGEVFPCAWCSNMDALLWAKCQVNLTNSVNALSNLSLKETLLDKGYRKIIALMMQEHLAVCAAQGIALPKITKVAAKFIPTVLRLPNWLFSRLAKSMVDIDPHAKLSMWWDLDQGRATEIDFINGATMIAGQRLGIDTPMNNIVYAAIKKMEKAPTRYALSAQDLLK
;
A
#
# COMPACT_ATOMS: atom_id res chain seq x y z
N MET A 1 -18.30 2.36 -5.97
CA MET A 1 -16.82 2.40 -6.08
C MET A 1 -16.22 2.09 -4.73
N CYS A 2 -15.22 1.20 -4.66
CA CYS A 2 -14.45 0.88 -3.46
C CYS A 2 -13.09 1.60 -3.55
N CYS A 3 -12.88 2.61 -2.71
CA CYS A 3 -11.62 3.36 -2.63
C CYS A 3 -10.76 2.93 -1.44
N GLN A 4 -11.05 1.77 -0.85
CA GLN A 4 -10.32 1.26 0.31
C GLN A 4 -8.93 0.78 -0.09
N ASN A 5 -7.96 1.01 0.80
CA ASN A 5 -6.61 0.47 0.63
C ASN A 5 -6.57 -1.04 0.93
N GLY A 6 -5.45 -1.66 0.55
CA GLY A 6 -5.16 -3.05 0.84
C GLY A 6 -5.87 -4.03 -0.09
N ILE A 7 -5.47 -5.29 0.00
CA ILE A 7 -5.98 -6.38 -0.85
C ILE A 7 -7.19 -7.01 -0.17
N GLY A 8 -8.29 -7.16 -0.92
CA GLY A 8 -9.50 -7.87 -0.48
C GLY A 8 -10.47 -7.04 0.36
N SER A 9 -10.21 -5.75 0.57
CA SER A 9 -11.12 -4.83 1.27
C SER A 9 -12.45 -4.64 0.52
N ASP A 10 -12.45 -4.84 -0.79
CA ASP A 10 -13.62 -4.84 -1.67
C ASP A 10 -14.54 -6.05 -1.49
N ALA A 11 -14.03 -7.17 -0.96
CA ALA A 11 -14.82 -8.40 -0.79
C ALA A 11 -16.01 -8.20 0.18
N VAL A 12 -15.79 -7.46 1.27
CA VAL A 12 -16.85 -7.13 2.24
C VAL A 12 -17.96 -6.29 1.59
N ILE A 13 -17.58 -5.36 0.70
CA ILE A 13 -18.53 -4.51 -0.02
C ILE A 13 -19.32 -5.35 -1.03
N ARG A 14 -18.66 -6.23 -1.78
CA ARG A 14 -19.35 -7.14 -2.71
C ARG A 14 -20.35 -8.05 -2.00
N GLN A 15 -19.99 -8.54 -0.81
CA GLN A 15 -20.90 -9.36 -0.01
C GLN A 15 -22.12 -8.57 0.48
N ALA A 16 -21.94 -7.30 0.86
CA ALA A 16 -23.03 -6.45 1.33
C ALA A 16 -23.95 -5.95 0.20
N PHE A 17 -23.42 -5.83 -1.03
CA PHE A 17 -24.14 -5.33 -2.20
C PHE A 17 -23.99 -6.28 -3.40
N PRO A 18 -24.54 -7.51 -3.34
CA PRO A 18 -24.31 -8.55 -4.34
C PRO A 18 -24.84 -8.21 -5.73
N ASP A 19 -25.90 -7.38 -5.80
CA ASP A 19 -26.53 -6.96 -7.06
C ASP A 19 -25.90 -5.70 -7.67
N ASN A 20 -24.89 -5.13 -7.01
CA ASN A 20 -24.22 -3.91 -7.46
C ASN A 20 -22.77 -4.19 -7.84
N PRO A 21 -22.32 -3.81 -9.06
CA PRO A 21 -20.93 -3.95 -9.43
C PRO A 21 -20.04 -3.08 -8.54
N VAL A 22 -19.07 -3.71 -7.87
CA VAL A 22 -18.06 -3.00 -7.09
C VAL A 22 -16.83 -2.73 -7.95
N ILE A 23 -16.71 -1.48 -8.40
CA ILE A 23 -15.52 -0.95 -9.09
C ILE A 23 -14.49 -0.53 -8.06
N ARG A 24 -13.30 -1.10 -8.10
CA ARG A 24 -12.19 -0.68 -7.24
C ARG A 24 -11.51 0.58 -7.78
N CYS A 25 -11.03 1.42 -6.87
CA CYS A 25 -10.26 2.63 -7.17
C CYS A 25 -8.98 2.63 -6.34
N MET A 26 -7.83 2.78 -7.00
CA MET A 26 -6.52 2.88 -6.35
C MET A 26 -6.03 4.33 -6.37
N PHE A 27 -5.76 4.88 -5.20
CA PHE A 27 -5.16 6.20 -5.03
C PHE A 27 -3.64 6.06 -4.84
N PRO A 28 -2.80 6.70 -5.67
CA PRO A 28 -1.35 6.57 -5.56
C PRO A 28 -0.74 7.55 -4.56
N PHE A 29 -1.51 8.51 -4.05
CA PHE A 29 -1.06 9.55 -3.14
C PHE A 29 -1.82 9.56 -1.81
N ASN A 30 -1.19 10.14 -0.80
CA ASN A 30 -1.78 10.36 0.52
C ASN A 30 -2.28 11.80 0.66
N VAL A 31 -3.39 11.95 1.38
CA VAL A 31 -3.96 13.25 1.77
C VAL A 31 -4.06 13.30 3.29
N VAL A 32 -3.35 14.24 3.90
CA VAL A 32 -3.37 14.45 5.35
C VAL A 32 -4.31 15.60 5.66
N LYS A 33 -5.17 15.41 6.66
CA LYS A 33 -5.99 16.50 7.19
C LYS A 33 -5.15 17.31 8.18
N LEU A 34 -4.87 18.56 7.83
CA LEU A 34 -4.14 19.47 8.72
C LEU A 34 -5.11 20.03 9.76
N ASN A 35 -6.18 20.67 9.30
CA ASN A 35 -7.20 21.33 10.12
C ASN A 35 -8.60 21.01 9.56
N LYS A 36 -9.66 21.46 10.23
CA LYS A 36 -11.04 21.34 9.69
C LYS A 36 -11.12 22.04 8.32
N GLY A 37 -11.44 21.28 7.27
CA GLY A 37 -11.54 21.80 5.90
C GLY A 37 -10.21 22.02 5.16
N HIS A 38 -9.06 21.77 5.81
CA HIS A 38 -7.74 21.95 5.20
C HIS A 38 -7.03 20.61 5.05
N PHE A 39 -6.74 20.24 3.81
CA PHE A 39 -6.11 18.99 3.44
C PHE A 39 -4.83 19.26 2.66
N HIS A 40 -3.79 18.49 2.96
CA HIS A 40 -2.51 18.55 2.27
C HIS A 40 -2.27 17.24 1.52
N ARG A 41 -2.11 17.36 0.20
CA ARG A 41 -1.69 16.25 -0.65
C ARG A 41 -0.17 16.31 -0.82
N GLY A 42 0.55 15.41 -0.15
CA GLY A 42 2.02 15.39 -0.16
C GLY A 42 2.66 14.60 -1.31
N SER A 43 1.87 14.00 -2.20
CA SER A 43 2.36 13.18 -3.33
C SER A 43 1.43 13.28 -4.55
N SER A 44 1.95 12.97 -5.73
CA SER A 44 1.21 12.97 -6.99
C SER A 44 1.08 11.56 -7.57
N GLY A 45 0.21 11.42 -8.56
CA GLY A 45 0.03 10.20 -9.33
C GLY A 45 -1.39 10.09 -9.89
N THR A 46 -1.58 9.13 -10.80
CA THR A 46 -2.87 8.87 -11.45
C THR A 46 -3.74 7.95 -10.61
N VAL A 47 -4.97 8.40 -10.31
CA VAL A 47 -6.01 7.58 -9.69
C VAL A 47 -6.46 6.54 -10.70
N MET A 48 -6.40 5.26 -10.32
CA MET A 48 -6.71 4.16 -11.23
C MET A 48 -8.08 3.60 -10.90
N LEU A 49 -8.98 3.60 -11.88
CA LEU A 49 -10.30 2.98 -11.80
C LEU A 49 -10.28 1.60 -12.45
N GLU A 50 -10.85 0.61 -11.79
CA GLU A 50 -10.93 -0.74 -12.34
C GLU A 50 -11.85 -0.79 -13.56
N ARG A 51 -11.37 -1.40 -14.63
CA ARG A 51 -12.20 -1.83 -15.74
C ARG A 51 -12.79 -3.19 -15.39
N LEU A 52 -14.11 -3.25 -15.24
CA LEU A 52 -14.82 -4.50 -14.95
C LEU A 52 -14.62 -5.53 -16.10
N PRO A 53 -14.39 -6.81 -15.77
CA PRO A 53 -14.42 -7.89 -16.77
C PRO A 53 -15.79 -7.98 -17.45
N LEU A 54 -15.79 -8.14 -18.78
CA LEU A 54 -17.01 -8.37 -19.55
C LEU A 54 -17.70 -9.67 -19.11
N GLY A 55 -19.03 -9.65 -19.06
CA GLY A 55 -19.86 -10.79 -18.70
C GLY A 55 -19.93 -11.07 -17.18
N GLN A 56 -19.09 -10.45 -16.35
CA GLN A 56 -19.21 -10.58 -14.89
C GLN A 56 -20.47 -9.90 -14.37
N TYR A 57 -20.83 -8.76 -14.97
CA TYR A 57 -22.06 -8.03 -14.71
C TYR A 57 -22.69 -7.61 -16.04
N PRO A 58 -23.42 -8.50 -16.75
CA PRO A 58 -23.83 -8.26 -18.14
C PRO A 58 -24.58 -6.94 -18.38
N VAL A 59 -25.41 -6.53 -17.41
CA VAL A 59 -26.16 -5.24 -17.44
C VAL A 59 -25.23 -4.03 -17.42
N PHE A 60 -23.96 -4.20 -17.04
CA PHE A 60 -22.93 -3.18 -16.90
C PHE A 60 -21.72 -3.42 -17.81
N ASP A 61 -21.81 -4.28 -18.83
CA ASP A 61 -20.71 -4.50 -19.78
C ASP A 61 -20.37 -3.22 -20.57
N ASP A 62 -21.35 -2.34 -20.77
CA ASP A 62 -21.20 -1.03 -21.39
C ASP A 62 -20.56 0.02 -20.45
N PHE A 63 -20.39 -0.29 -19.16
CA PHE A 63 -20.09 0.70 -18.12
C PHE A 63 -18.82 1.49 -18.44
N HIS A 64 -17.74 0.81 -18.85
CA HIS A 64 -16.50 1.47 -19.23
C HIS A 64 -16.71 2.45 -20.41
N GLN A 65 -17.45 2.05 -21.45
CA GLN A 65 -17.72 2.91 -22.60
C GLN A 65 -18.59 4.11 -22.22
N ARG A 66 -19.63 3.88 -21.43
CA ARG A 66 -20.57 4.91 -20.97
C ARG A 66 -19.92 5.92 -20.03
N PHE A 67 -18.99 5.49 -19.17
CA PHE A 67 -18.33 6.37 -18.19
C PHE A 67 -17.02 7.00 -18.67
N SER A 68 -16.41 6.49 -19.74
CA SER A 68 -15.15 7.08 -20.28
C SER A 68 -15.28 8.57 -20.60
N PRO A 69 -16.35 9.07 -21.24
CA PRO A 69 -16.50 10.51 -21.50
C PRO A 69 -16.50 11.37 -20.23
N VAL A 70 -17.01 10.84 -19.11
CA VAL A 70 -16.99 11.54 -17.81
C VAL A 70 -15.57 11.60 -17.26
N ILE A 71 -14.81 10.51 -17.36
CA ILE A 71 -13.40 10.47 -16.93
C ILE A 71 -12.54 11.38 -17.81
N ASP A 72 -12.81 11.42 -19.13
CA ASP A 72 -12.11 12.29 -20.07
C ASP A 72 -12.38 13.77 -19.75
N ALA A 73 -13.63 14.16 -19.51
CA ALA A 73 -13.98 15.53 -19.09
C ALA A 73 -13.35 15.92 -17.73
N LEU A 74 -13.31 14.99 -16.77
CA LEU A 74 -12.61 15.21 -15.49
C LEU A 74 -11.10 15.43 -15.69
N ASN A 75 -10.49 14.67 -16.60
CA ASN A 75 -9.08 14.82 -16.93
C ASN A 75 -8.80 16.12 -17.70
N GLU A 76 -9.67 16.53 -18.61
CA GLU A 76 -9.54 17.79 -19.34
C GLU A 76 -9.56 18.98 -18.38
N GLN A 77 -10.50 18.99 -17.43
CA GLN A 77 -10.65 20.10 -16.50
C GLN A 77 -9.68 20.05 -15.31
N TYR A 78 -9.36 18.86 -14.81
CA TYR A 78 -8.66 18.68 -13.53
C TYR A 78 -7.43 17.77 -13.60
N GLY A 79 -7.01 17.30 -14.79
CA GLY A 79 -5.97 16.28 -14.94
C GLY A 79 -4.60 16.63 -14.37
N GLU A 80 -4.25 17.92 -14.28
CA GLU A 80 -3.01 18.34 -13.60
C GLU A 80 -3.03 18.05 -12.09
N VAL A 81 -4.21 18.15 -11.48
CA VAL A 81 -4.39 17.98 -10.03
C VAL A 81 -4.88 16.57 -9.71
N PHE A 82 -5.81 16.01 -10.47
CA PHE A 82 -6.48 14.75 -10.18
C PHE A 82 -6.58 13.86 -11.43
N PRO A 83 -5.44 13.41 -11.99
CA PRO A 83 -5.46 12.58 -13.19
C PRO A 83 -6.09 11.21 -12.85
N CYS A 84 -6.98 10.76 -13.72
CA CYS A 84 -7.71 9.50 -13.61
C CYS A 84 -7.44 8.62 -14.84
N ALA A 85 -7.32 7.31 -14.65
CA ALA A 85 -7.18 6.37 -15.76
C ALA A 85 -7.82 5.02 -15.44
N TRP A 86 -8.20 4.30 -16.49
CA TRP A 86 -8.70 2.93 -16.35
C TRP A 86 -7.56 1.92 -16.19
N CYS A 87 -7.79 0.89 -15.39
CA CYS A 87 -6.87 -0.21 -15.13
C CYS A 87 -7.52 -1.54 -15.52
N SER A 88 -6.90 -2.26 -16.46
CA SER A 88 -7.37 -3.58 -16.91
C SER A 88 -6.98 -4.72 -15.98
N ASN A 89 -5.93 -4.55 -15.16
CA ASN A 89 -5.49 -5.55 -14.19
C ASN A 89 -5.32 -4.89 -12.81
N MET A 90 -6.46 -4.64 -12.17
CA MET A 90 -6.49 -3.98 -10.86
C MET A 90 -5.86 -4.87 -9.78
N ASP A 91 -5.98 -6.19 -9.87
CA ASP A 91 -5.34 -7.10 -8.90
C ASP A 91 -3.82 -6.90 -8.89
N ALA A 92 -3.16 -6.99 -10.04
CA ALA A 92 -1.72 -6.79 -10.13
C ALA A 92 -1.28 -5.43 -9.59
N LEU A 93 -2.08 -4.38 -9.87
CA LEU A 93 -1.82 -3.03 -9.38
C LEU A 93 -1.95 -2.93 -7.85
N LEU A 94 -2.99 -3.50 -7.25
CA LEU A 94 -3.20 -3.50 -5.81
C LEU A 94 -2.14 -4.34 -5.08
N TRP A 95 -1.72 -5.48 -5.64
CA TRP A 95 -0.59 -6.25 -5.13
C TRP A 95 0.71 -5.44 -5.18
N ALA A 96 0.99 -4.72 -6.28
CA ALA A 96 2.17 -3.85 -6.36
C ALA A 96 2.13 -2.72 -5.32
N LYS A 97 0.95 -2.10 -5.11
CA LYS A 97 0.77 -1.07 -4.07
C LYS A 97 0.92 -1.66 -2.67
N CYS A 98 0.40 -2.86 -2.43
CA CYS A 98 0.55 -3.56 -1.17
C CYS A 98 2.04 -3.74 -0.83
N GLN A 99 2.88 -4.13 -1.79
CA GLN A 99 4.31 -4.26 -1.56
C GLN A 99 4.93 -2.97 -0.99
N VAL A 100 4.59 -1.80 -1.54
CA VAL A 100 5.09 -0.51 -1.05
C VAL A 100 4.55 -0.22 0.36
N ASN A 101 3.26 -0.45 0.57
CA ASN A 101 2.56 -0.24 1.84
C ASN A 101 3.04 -1.18 2.97
N LEU A 102 3.76 -2.27 2.68
CA LEU A 102 4.44 -3.05 3.73
C LEU A 102 5.40 -2.18 4.55
N THR A 103 5.96 -1.12 3.98
CA THR A 103 6.79 -0.13 4.69
C THR A 103 6.01 0.61 5.80
N ASN A 104 4.70 0.80 5.63
CA ASN A 104 3.85 1.52 6.59
C ASN A 104 3.89 0.86 7.97
N SER A 105 3.87 -0.48 8.00
CA SER A 105 3.90 -1.26 9.25
C SER A 105 5.19 -1.07 10.03
N VAL A 106 6.34 -1.06 9.36
CA VAL A 106 7.64 -0.85 10.01
C VAL A 106 7.81 0.60 10.47
N ASN A 107 7.38 1.58 9.66
CA ASN A 107 7.42 2.98 10.06
C ASN A 107 6.49 3.26 11.25
N ALA A 108 5.33 2.60 11.30
CA ALA A 108 4.47 2.62 12.45
C ALA A 108 5.22 2.09 13.68
N LEU A 109 5.69 0.84 13.66
CA LEU A 109 6.38 0.20 14.80
C LEU A 109 7.63 0.96 15.29
N SER A 110 8.40 1.57 14.39
CA SER A 110 9.60 2.32 14.77
C SER A 110 9.28 3.58 15.58
N ASN A 111 8.07 4.13 15.43
CA ASN A 111 7.68 5.44 15.93
C ASN A 111 8.54 6.61 15.42
N LEU A 112 9.34 6.41 14.36
CA LEU A 112 10.23 7.41 13.78
C LEU A 112 9.59 8.08 12.55
N SER A 113 10.22 9.13 12.02
CA SER A 113 9.90 9.59 10.66
C SER A 113 10.23 8.49 9.63
N LEU A 114 9.66 8.60 8.43
CA LEU A 114 9.97 7.70 7.32
C LEU A 114 11.47 7.75 6.98
N LYS A 115 12.04 8.96 6.98
CA LYS A 115 13.46 9.18 6.70
C LYS A 115 14.35 8.44 7.70
N GLU A 116 14.11 8.63 8.99
CA GLU A 116 14.87 7.95 10.05
C GLU A 116 14.70 6.43 9.99
N THR A 117 13.46 5.96 9.73
CA THR A 117 13.18 4.53 9.54
C THR A 117 14.01 3.94 8.40
N LEU A 118 14.15 4.65 7.27
CA LEU A 118 14.91 4.19 6.11
C LEU A 118 16.43 4.39 6.26
N LEU A 119 16.90 5.29 7.12
CA LEU A 119 18.33 5.43 7.42
C LEU A 119 18.85 4.32 8.34
N ASP A 120 17.96 3.66 9.07
CA ASP A 120 18.28 2.46 9.84
C ASP A 120 18.34 1.21 8.94
N LYS A 121 19.49 0.53 8.96
CA LYS A 121 19.72 -0.68 8.14
C LYS A 121 18.87 -1.86 8.60
N GLY A 122 18.59 -1.98 9.90
CA GLY A 122 17.77 -3.03 10.49
C GLY A 122 16.32 -2.95 10.02
N TYR A 123 15.70 -1.77 10.09
CA TYR A 123 14.34 -1.58 9.56
C TYR A 123 14.28 -1.84 8.07
N ARG A 124 15.25 -1.36 7.28
CA ARG A 124 15.31 -1.68 5.84
C ARG A 124 15.44 -3.18 5.57
N LYS A 125 16.19 -3.92 6.39
CA LYS A 125 16.30 -5.38 6.28
C LYS A 125 14.94 -6.05 6.51
N ILE A 126 14.18 -5.62 7.53
CA ILE A 126 12.82 -6.12 7.82
C ILE A 126 11.90 -5.86 6.63
N ILE A 127 11.86 -4.62 6.13
CA ILE A 127 11.05 -4.26 4.95
C ILE A 127 11.43 -5.12 3.74
N ALA A 128 12.72 -5.31 3.49
CA ALA A 128 13.19 -6.14 2.39
C ALA A 128 12.77 -7.61 2.53
N LEU A 129 12.80 -8.18 3.75
CA LEU A 129 12.34 -9.55 4.01
C LEU A 129 10.83 -9.68 3.75
N MET A 130 10.01 -8.76 4.28
CA MET A 130 8.56 -8.79 4.02
C MET A 130 8.23 -8.67 2.52
N MET A 131 8.93 -7.79 1.80
CA MET A 131 8.74 -7.64 0.36
C MET A 131 9.20 -8.87 -0.43
N GLN A 132 10.21 -9.61 0.04
CA GLN A 132 10.63 -10.85 -0.60
C GLN A 132 9.59 -11.97 -0.44
N GLU A 133 9.05 -12.14 0.77
CA GLU A 133 7.94 -13.05 1.03
C GLU A 133 6.74 -12.70 0.14
N HIS A 134 6.39 -11.42 0.08
CA HIS A 134 5.34 -10.91 -0.78
C HIS A 134 5.58 -11.22 -2.27
N LEU A 135 6.80 -11.00 -2.77
CA LEU A 135 7.16 -11.32 -4.16
C LEU A 135 7.07 -12.82 -4.45
N ALA A 136 7.45 -13.69 -3.50
CA ALA A 136 7.29 -15.14 -3.63
C ALA A 136 5.81 -15.54 -3.72
N VAL A 137 4.96 -14.96 -2.87
CA VAL A 137 3.51 -15.13 -2.91
C VAL A 137 2.90 -14.65 -4.22
N CYS A 138 3.30 -13.48 -4.73
CA CYS A 138 2.85 -12.97 -6.04
C CYS A 138 3.27 -13.89 -7.18
N ALA A 139 4.52 -14.37 -7.17
CA ALA A 139 5.04 -15.27 -8.20
C ALA A 139 4.25 -16.59 -8.26
N ALA A 140 3.93 -17.18 -7.10
CA ALA A 140 3.14 -18.41 -7.04
C ALA A 140 1.67 -18.23 -7.44
N GLN A 141 1.11 -17.02 -7.29
CA GLN A 141 -0.22 -16.68 -7.83
C GLN A 141 -0.20 -16.36 -9.33
N GLY A 142 0.97 -16.31 -9.98
CA GLY A 142 1.09 -15.85 -11.35
C GLY A 142 0.85 -14.35 -11.54
N ILE A 143 0.97 -13.55 -10.47
CA ILE A 143 0.75 -12.10 -10.51
C ILE A 143 2.06 -11.38 -10.81
N ALA A 144 2.13 -10.79 -12.01
CA ALA A 144 3.24 -9.91 -12.39
C ALA A 144 3.00 -8.48 -11.89
N LEU A 145 3.83 -8.01 -10.96
CA LEU A 145 3.67 -6.67 -10.37
C LEU A 145 4.09 -5.57 -11.36
N PRO A 146 3.20 -4.62 -11.72
CA PRO A 146 3.56 -3.48 -12.54
C PRO A 146 4.55 -2.56 -11.79
N LYS A 147 5.35 -1.81 -12.57
CA LYS A 147 6.27 -0.82 -12.01
C LYS A 147 5.48 0.43 -11.59
N ILE A 148 5.25 0.59 -10.29
CA ILE A 148 4.57 1.77 -9.72
C ILE A 148 5.50 2.74 -8.97
N THR A 149 6.80 2.44 -8.93
CA THR A 149 7.83 3.33 -8.35
C THR A 149 8.98 3.51 -9.34
N LYS A 150 9.97 4.36 -9.00
CA LYS A 150 11.19 4.53 -9.82
C LYS A 150 11.93 3.20 -10.04
N VAL A 151 11.83 2.27 -9.09
CA VAL A 151 12.47 0.95 -9.12
C VAL A 151 11.40 -0.13 -9.34
N ALA A 152 11.69 -1.11 -10.19
CA ALA A 152 10.76 -2.24 -10.37
C ALA A 152 10.64 -3.04 -9.06
N ALA A 153 9.43 -3.50 -8.76
CA ALA A 153 9.06 -4.24 -7.54
C ALA A 153 10.09 -5.28 -7.10
N LYS A 154 10.56 -6.13 -8.04
CA LYS A 154 11.55 -7.19 -7.79
C LYS A 154 12.92 -6.70 -7.29
N PHE A 155 13.30 -5.46 -7.59
CA PHE A 155 14.62 -4.91 -7.22
C PHE A 155 14.57 -4.06 -5.95
N ILE A 156 13.39 -3.66 -5.48
CA ILE A 156 13.24 -2.84 -4.27
C ILE A 156 13.90 -3.51 -3.05
N PRO A 157 13.71 -4.82 -2.78
CA PRO A 157 14.39 -5.47 -1.65
C PRO A 157 15.92 -5.42 -1.73
N THR A 158 16.48 -5.54 -2.94
CA THR A 158 17.92 -5.44 -3.16
C THR A 158 18.43 -4.03 -2.86
N VAL A 159 17.71 -3.00 -3.32
CA VAL A 159 18.03 -1.59 -3.01
C VAL A 159 17.98 -1.34 -1.50
N LEU A 160 16.97 -1.87 -0.82
CA LEU A 160 16.82 -1.76 0.64
C LEU A 160 17.95 -2.48 1.41
N ARG A 161 18.69 -3.40 0.80
CA ARG A 161 19.83 -4.10 1.44
C ARG A 161 21.18 -3.40 1.29
N LEU A 162 21.24 -2.33 0.49
CA LEU A 162 22.49 -1.59 0.26
C LEU A 162 23.05 -1.01 1.57
N PRO A 163 24.38 -0.85 1.70
CA PRO A 163 24.99 -0.13 2.82
C PRO A 163 24.43 1.29 2.98
N ASN A 164 24.40 1.82 4.21
CA ASN A 164 23.83 3.14 4.51
C ASN A 164 24.39 4.23 3.60
N TRP A 165 25.71 4.30 3.40
CA TRP A 165 26.33 5.34 2.58
C TRP A 165 25.82 5.36 1.13
N LEU A 166 25.50 4.19 0.57
CA LEU A 166 25.00 4.06 -0.80
C LEU A 166 23.50 4.29 -0.86
N PHE A 167 22.75 3.72 0.09
CA PHE A 167 21.31 3.96 0.21
C PHE A 167 21.00 5.45 0.40
N SER A 168 21.74 6.15 1.26
CA SER A 168 21.57 7.59 1.49
C SER A 168 21.78 8.43 0.23
N ARG A 169 22.64 8.01 -0.71
CA ARG A 169 22.79 8.71 -2.01
C ARG A 169 21.54 8.57 -2.88
N LEU A 170 20.91 7.39 -2.88
CA LEU A 170 19.64 7.15 -3.60
C LEU A 170 18.47 7.87 -2.91
N ALA A 171 18.46 7.83 -1.58
CA ALA A 171 17.45 8.46 -0.74
C ALA A 171 17.54 9.99 -0.74
N LYS A 172 18.64 10.62 -1.20
CA LYS A 172 18.65 12.09 -1.41
C LYS A 172 17.51 12.56 -2.30
N SER A 173 17.08 11.75 -3.27
CA SER A 173 15.88 12.04 -4.10
C SER A 173 14.54 11.77 -3.38
N MET A 174 14.58 11.13 -2.22
CA MET A 174 13.47 10.95 -1.27
C MET A 174 13.54 11.98 -0.13
N VAL A 175 14.61 12.78 -0.01
CA VAL A 175 14.83 13.74 1.10
C VAL A 175 14.11 15.08 0.88
N ASP A 176 13.57 15.33 -0.32
CA ASP A 176 12.60 16.40 -0.54
C ASP A 176 11.23 16.09 0.10
N ILE A 177 11.05 14.87 0.62
CA ILE A 177 9.91 14.51 1.48
C ILE A 177 10.15 15.15 2.85
N ASP A 178 9.11 15.79 3.39
CA ASP A 178 9.06 16.37 4.72
C ASP A 178 9.84 15.50 5.74
N PRO A 179 10.87 16.06 6.43
CA PRO A 179 11.71 15.30 7.36
C PRO A 179 10.93 14.70 8.54
N HIS A 180 9.73 15.20 8.82
CA HIS A 180 8.83 14.69 9.85
C HIS A 180 7.73 13.77 9.29
N ALA A 181 7.74 13.49 7.98
CA ALA A 181 6.72 12.66 7.34
C ALA A 181 6.65 11.27 7.99
N LYS A 182 5.43 10.86 8.31
CA LYS A 182 5.07 9.52 8.78
C LYS A 182 4.00 8.94 7.88
N LEU A 183 3.96 7.61 7.78
CA LEU A 183 3.02 6.90 6.91
C LEU A 183 1.66 6.69 7.60
N SER A 184 0.62 6.40 6.82
CA SER A 184 -0.79 6.31 7.25
C SER A 184 -1.00 5.50 8.53
N MET A 185 -0.43 4.29 8.57
CA MET A 185 -0.58 3.37 9.69
C MET A 185 -0.02 3.93 11.01
N TRP A 186 0.98 4.81 10.95
CA TRP A 186 1.49 5.47 12.16
C TRP A 186 0.43 6.40 12.76
N TRP A 187 -0.25 7.20 11.92
CA TRP A 187 -1.31 8.11 12.34
C TRP A 187 -2.53 7.38 12.88
N ASP A 188 -2.85 6.22 12.31
CA ASP A 188 -3.95 5.39 12.83
C ASP A 188 -3.66 4.92 14.26
N LEU A 189 -2.43 4.45 14.52
CA LEU A 189 -2.05 4.05 15.87
C LEU A 189 -1.94 5.23 16.84
N ASP A 190 -1.42 6.37 16.40
CA ASP A 190 -1.33 7.59 17.21
C ASP A 190 -2.72 8.09 17.65
N GLN A 191 -3.71 7.92 16.78
CA GLN A 191 -5.10 8.35 17.01
C GLN A 191 -5.99 7.23 17.57
N GLY A 192 -5.41 6.08 17.96
CA GLY A 192 -6.14 4.96 18.56
C GLY A 192 -7.16 4.29 17.62
N ARG A 193 -6.97 4.40 16.30
CA ARG A 193 -7.81 3.75 15.29
C ARG A 193 -7.29 2.36 14.94
N ALA A 194 -8.20 1.52 14.45
CA ALA A 194 -7.84 0.29 13.77
C ALA A 194 -7.00 0.59 12.51
N THR A 195 -5.95 -0.20 12.28
CA THR A 195 -5.07 -0.04 11.13
C THR A 195 -5.49 -0.90 9.95
N GLU A 196 -4.92 -0.62 8.77
CA GLU A 196 -5.05 -1.42 7.55
C GLU A 196 -4.19 -2.71 7.54
N ILE A 197 -3.63 -3.13 8.69
CA ILE A 197 -2.66 -4.25 8.77
C ILE A 197 -3.17 -5.58 8.20
N ASP A 198 -4.47 -5.85 8.38
CA ASP A 198 -5.14 -7.07 7.90
C ASP A 198 -5.15 -7.15 6.37
N PHE A 199 -5.23 -6.01 5.69
CA PHE A 199 -5.30 -5.91 4.23
C PHE A 199 -3.95 -5.64 3.57
N ILE A 200 -2.87 -5.51 4.35
CA ILE A 200 -1.49 -5.32 3.85
C ILE A 200 -0.64 -6.55 4.17
N ASN A 201 -0.13 -6.64 5.41
CA ASN A 201 0.66 -7.78 5.85
C ASN A 201 -0.21 -9.03 5.93
N GLY A 202 -1.42 -8.90 6.49
CA GLY A 202 -2.38 -9.99 6.61
C GLY A 202 -2.78 -10.58 5.25
N ALA A 203 -2.96 -9.75 4.22
CA ALA A 203 -3.25 -10.24 2.87
C ALA A 203 -2.12 -11.11 2.30
N THR A 204 -0.86 -10.71 2.52
CA THR A 204 0.31 -11.51 2.11
C THR A 204 0.37 -12.83 2.87
N MET A 205 0.12 -12.80 4.19
CA MET A 205 0.10 -13.98 5.05
C MET A 205 -0.99 -14.99 4.64
N ILE A 206 -2.22 -14.51 4.43
CA ILE A 206 -3.36 -15.35 4.04
C ILE A 206 -3.10 -15.99 2.68
N ALA A 207 -2.58 -15.24 1.71
CA ALA A 207 -2.24 -15.79 0.40
C ALA A 207 -1.07 -16.78 0.48
N GLY A 208 -0.02 -16.48 1.26
CA GLY A 208 1.09 -17.40 1.50
C GLY A 208 0.64 -18.72 2.10
N GLN A 209 -0.19 -18.66 3.16
CA GLN A 209 -0.76 -19.85 3.79
C GLN A 209 -1.54 -20.73 2.80
N ARG A 210 -2.38 -20.14 1.94
CA ARG A 210 -3.15 -20.87 0.92
C ARG A 210 -2.27 -21.58 -0.11
N LEU A 211 -1.07 -21.07 -0.35
CA LEU A 211 -0.13 -21.56 -1.36
C LEU A 211 1.01 -22.40 -0.77
N GLY A 212 1.04 -22.58 0.56
CA GLY A 212 2.15 -23.25 1.25
C GLY A 212 3.46 -22.47 1.19
N ILE A 213 3.39 -21.13 1.16
CA ILE A 213 4.56 -20.24 1.16
C ILE A 213 4.66 -19.56 2.52
N ASP A 214 5.80 -19.74 3.19
CA ASP A 214 6.06 -19.13 4.48
C ASP A 214 6.25 -17.61 4.35
N THR A 215 5.60 -16.86 5.25
CA THR A 215 5.72 -15.39 5.36
C THR A 215 6.11 -14.95 6.78
N PRO A 216 7.24 -15.45 7.34
CA PRO A 216 7.57 -15.29 8.75
C PRO A 216 7.76 -13.83 9.18
N MET A 217 8.42 -13.01 8.37
CA MET A 217 8.64 -11.60 8.71
C MET A 217 7.34 -10.82 8.66
N ASN A 218 6.46 -11.09 7.68
CA ASN A 218 5.11 -10.53 7.68
C ASN A 218 4.32 -10.94 8.94
N ASN A 219 4.43 -12.21 9.37
CA ASN A 219 3.76 -12.70 10.59
C ASN A 219 4.25 -11.95 11.85
N ILE A 220 5.56 -11.78 12.01
CA ILE A 220 6.17 -11.08 13.15
C ILE A 220 5.67 -9.63 13.21
N VAL A 221 5.76 -8.91 12.09
CA VAL A 221 5.37 -7.49 12.00
C VAL A 221 3.86 -7.32 12.18
N TYR A 222 3.05 -8.21 11.59
CA TYR A 222 1.60 -8.24 11.80
C TYR A 222 1.24 -8.40 13.28
N ALA A 223 1.83 -9.39 13.96
CA ALA A 223 1.57 -9.64 15.37
C ALA A 223 1.99 -8.45 16.25
N ALA A 224 3.12 -7.81 15.93
CA ALA A 224 3.60 -6.61 16.63
C ALA A 224 2.62 -5.44 16.49
N ILE A 225 2.08 -5.19 15.29
CA ILE A 225 1.06 -4.15 15.07
C ILE A 225 -0.21 -4.49 15.84
N LYS A 226 -0.73 -5.73 15.74
CA LYS A 226 -1.93 -6.16 16.48
C LYS A 226 -1.79 -6.02 18.00
N LYS A 227 -0.59 -6.26 18.53
CA LYS A 227 -0.29 -6.02 19.96
C LYS A 227 -0.31 -4.53 20.29
N MET A 228 0.24 -3.71 19.39
CA MET A 228 0.33 -2.27 19.56
C MET A 228 -1.03 -1.56 19.42
N GLU A 229 -1.94 -2.05 18.56
CA GLU A 229 -3.34 -1.58 18.48
C GLU A 229 -4.11 -1.73 19.80
N LYS A 230 -3.74 -2.73 20.61
CA LYS A 230 -4.37 -3.02 21.91
C LYS A 230 -3.64 -2.41 23.10
N ALA A 231 -2.50 -1.78 22.87
CA ALA A 231 -1.69 -1.25 23.95
C ALA A 231 -2.31 0.06 24.47
N PRO A 232 -2.35 0.26 25.81
CA PRO A 232 -2.89 1.49 26.39
C PRO A 232 -2.03 2.71 26.08
N THR A 233 -0.75 2.52 25.79
CA THR A 233 0.21 3.57 25.48
C THR A 233 1.02 3.23 24.24
N ARG A 234 1.33 4.27 23.47
CA ARG A 234 2.22 4.18 22.31
C ARG A 234 3.63 3.83 22.76
N TYR A 235 4.26 2.85 22.10
CA TYR A 235 5.67 2.52 22.27
C TYR A 235 6.35 2.28 20.91
N ALA A 236 7.68 2.24 20.91
CA ALA A 236 8.49 1.92 19.74
C ALA A 236 9.10 0.53 19.87
N LEU A 237 9.26 -0.18 18.75
CA LEU A 237 10.02 -1.42 18.68
C LEU A 237 11.28 -1.20 17.86
N SER A 238 12.43 -1.60 18.40
CA SER A 238 13.67 -1.54 17.65
C SER A 238 13.70 -2.58 16.53
N ALA A 239 14.51 -2.34 15.50
CA ALA A 239 14.74 -3.35 14.47
C ALA A 239 15.30 -4.66 15.04
N GLN A 240 16.08 -4.58 16.12
CA GLN A 240 16.64 -5.77 16.77
C GLN A 240 15.55 -6.59 17.47
N ASP A 241 14.54 -5.96 18.05
CA ASP A 241 13.43 -6.67 18.69
C ASP A 241 12.55 -7.42 17.68
N LEU A 242 12.43 -6.89 16.46
CA LEU A 242 11.68 -7.51 15.37
C LEU A 242 12.45 -8.60 14.61
N LEU A 243 13.76 -8.70 14.82
CA LEU A 243 14.64 -9.69 14.16
C LEU A 243 15.05 -10.86 15.07
N LYS A 244 14.61 -10.86 16.33
CA LYS A 244 14.76 -11.98 17.27
C LYS A 244 13.78 -13.08 16.93
#